data_AF-A0A061G2H2-F1
#
_entry.id   AF-A0A061G2H2-F1
#
_cell.length_a   1.000
_cell.length_b   1.000
_cell.length_c   1.000
_cell.angle_alpha   90.00
_cell.angle_beta   90.00
_cell.angle_gamma   90.00
#
_symmetry.space_group_name_H-M   'P 1'
#
loop_
_entity.id
_entity.type
_entity.pdbx_description
1 polymer ?
#
loop_
_entity_poly.entity_id
_entity_poly.type
_entity_poly.pdbx_seq_one_letter_code
_entity_poly.pdbx_strand_id
1 'polypeptide(L)' 'MGHPAEVEVLSKALSGIGVDEKSLVSILTQSHHEHKRTIKRGCSQFFVEDERHFERWNDDAIKTLKAEFKRFKALHFMK' A
#
# COMPACT_ATOMS: atom_id res chain seq x y z
N MET A 1 0.55 -17.39 -7.12
CA MET A 1 -0.03 -16.39 -8.04
C MET A 1 -0.84 -15.40 -7.22
N GLY A 2 -0.51 -14.11 -7.23
CA GLY A 2 -1.30 -13.04 -6.58
C GLY A 2 -2.73 -13.01 -7.11
N HIS A 3 -3.74 -13.12 -6.25
CA HIS A 3 -5.12 -13.08 -6.71
C HIS A 3 -5.53 -11.63 -7.01
N PRO A 4 -6.20 -11.32 -8.13
CA PRO A 4 -6.58 -9.95 -8.51
C PRO A 4 -7.37 -9.21 -7.42
N ALA A 5 -8.14 -9.94 -6.62
CA ALA A 5 -8.89 -9.42 -5.48
C ALA A 5 -7.98 -8.85 -4.38
N GLU A 6 -6.83 -9.46 -4.12
CA GLU A 6 -5.90 -8.99 -3.08
C GLU A 6 -5.22 -7.69 -3.49
N VAL A 7 -4.91 -7.55 -4.78
CA VAL A 7 -4.37 -6.33 -5.38
C VAL A 7 -5.35 -5.18 -5.22
N GLU A 8 -6.63 -5.41 -5.50
CA GLU A 8 -7.67 -4.38 -5.38
C GLU A 8 -7.86 -3.94 -3.92
N VAL A 9 -7.89 -4.90 -2.99
CA VAL A 9 -7.96 -4.64 -1.55
C VAL A 9 -6.78 -3.79 -1.09
N LEU A 10 -5.56 -4.11 -1.52
CA LEU A 10 -4.36 -3.34 -1.17
C LEU A 10 -4.34 -1.96 -1.80
N SER A 11 -4.73 -1.84 -3.07
CA SER A 11 -4.80 -0.55 -3.75
C SER A 11 -5.81 0.40 -3.09
N LYS A 12 -7.00 -0.11 -2.73
CA LYS A 12 -8.01 0.62 -1.95
C LYS A 12 -7.55 0.95 -0.54
N ALA A 13 -6.88 0.02 0.12
CA ALA A 13 -6.37 0.25 1.47
C ALA A 13 -5.36 1.40 1.51
N LEU A 14 -4.48 1.45 0.51
CA LEU A 14 -3.46 2.48 0.42
C LEU A 14 -4.00 3.83 -0.10
N SER A 15 -5.20 3.88 -0.68
CA SER A 15 -5.86 5.13 -1.10
C SER A 15 -6.51 5.92 0.05
N GLY A 16 -6.62 5.32 1.24
CA GLY A 16 -6.94 6.03 2.49
C GLY A 16 -8.43 6.11 2.86
N ILE A 17 -9.34 5.47 2.13
CA ILE A 17 -10.77 5.43 2.47
C ILE A 17 -11.17 4.03 2.94
N GLY A 18 -11.47 3.88 4.24
CA GLY A 18 -12.08 2.68 4.81
C GLY A 18 -11.22 1.41 4.66
N VAL A 19 -10.14 1.33 5.43
CA VAL A 19 -9.16 0.24 5.34
C VAL A 19 -9.53 -0.90 6.29
N ASP A 20 -9.63 -2.12 5.77
CA ASP A 20 -9.61 -3.34 6.59
C ASP A 20 -8.17 -3.74 6.90
N GLU A 21 -7.67 -3.24 8.02
CA GLU A 21 -6.30 -3.42 8.50
C GLU A 21 -5.94 -4.90 8.70
N LYS A 22 -6.90 -5.75 9.05
CA LYS A 22 -6.67 -7.18 9.25
C LYS A 22 -6.41 -7.88 7.92
N SER A 23 -7.22 -7.59 6.91
CA SER A 23 -7.02 -8.10 5.55
C SER A 23 -5.70 -7.60 4.96
N LEU A 24 -5.36 -6.33 5.16
CA LEU A 24 -4.08 -5.76 4.72
C LEU A 24 -2.89 -6.53 5.31
N VAL A 25 -2.87 -6.71 6.63
CA VAL A 25 -1.79 -7.43 7.32
C VAL A 25 -1.74 -8.88 6.88
N SER A 26 -2.86 -9.58 6.78
CA SER A 26 -2.89 -10.99 6.35
C SER A 26 -2.29 -11.16 4.96
N ILE A 27 -2.71 -10.33 4.00
CA ILE A 27 -2.20 -10.37 2.62
C ILE A 27 -0.70 -10.10 2.60
N LEU A 28 -0.22 -9.06 3.29
CA LEU A 28 1.21 -8.71 3.31
C LEU A 28 2.07 -9.78 4.00
N THR A 29 1.55 -10.41 5.05
CA THR A 29 2.29 -11.40 5.85
C THR A 29 2.34 -12.76 5.14
N GLN A 30 1.29 -13.13 4.40
CA GLN A 30 1.21 -14.39 3.65
C GLN A 30 1.80 -14.30 2.22
N SER A 31 2.18 -13.10 1.77
CA SER A 31 2.72 -12.89 0.43
C SER A 31 4.12 -13.47 0.24
N HIS A 32 4.25 -14.51 -0.60
CA HIS A 32 5.53 -15.03 -1.08
C HIS A 32 6.16 -14.10 -2.14
N HIS A 33 7.43 -14.33 -2.53
CA HIS A 33 8.18 -13.45 -3.45
C HIS A 33 7.44 -13.11 -4.76
N GLU A 34 6.73 -14.08 -5.35
CA GLU A 34 5.95 -13.87 -6.58
C GLU A 34 4.65 -13.08 -6.34
N HIS A 35 4.02 -13.31 -5.19
CA HIS A 35 2.82 -12.62 -4.74
C HIS A 35 3.10 -11.13 -4.49
N LYS A 36 4.25 -10.85 -3.86
CA LYS A 36 4.74 -9.47 -3.66
C LYS A 36 4.91 -8.76 -4.99
N ARG A 37 5.47 -9.43 -6.02
CA ARG A 37 5.61 -8.85 -7.37
C ARG A 37 4.25 -8.52 -8.00
N THR A 38 3.25 -9.39 -7.90
CA THR A 38 1.91 -9.12 -8.42
C THR A 38 1.25 -7.95 -7.70
N ILE A 39 1.37 -7.90 -6.38
CA ILE A 39 0.88 -6.80 -5.55
C ILE A 39 1.53 -5.47 -5.95
N LYS A 40 2.85 -5.46 -6.10
CA LYS A 40 3.62 -4.27 -6.48
C LYS A 40 3.20 -3.74 -7.85
N ARG A 41 3.06 -4.64 -8.84
CA ARG A 41 2.56 -4.29 -10.18
C ARG A 41 1.15 -3.71 -10.15
N GLY A 42 0.28 -4.26 -9.31
CA GLY A 42 -1.09 -3.80 -9.17
C GLY A 42 -1.24 -2.51 -8.35
N CYS A 43 -0.24 -2.17 -7.55
CA CYS A 43 -0.16 -0.93 -6.77
C CYS A 43 0.84 0.07 -7.40
N SER A 44 0.79 0.25 -8.73
CA SER A 44 1.73 1.11 -9.48
C SER A 44 1.77 2.57 -9.01
N GLN A 45 0.75 3.03 -8.30
CA GLN A 45 0.73 4.34 -7.66
C GLN A 45 1.75 4.49 -6.50
N PHE A 46 2.14 3.38 -5.85
CA PHE A 46 3.09 3.34 -4.74
C PHE A 46 4.46 2.78 -5.13
N PHE A 47 4.54 2.02 -6.21
CA PHE A 47 5.76 1.36 -6.68
C PHE A 47 6.07 1.82 -8.09
N VAL A 48 7.22 2.48 -8.26
CA VAL A 48 7.71 2.99 -9.54
C VAL A 48 9.11 2.43 -9.83
N GLU A 49 9.44 2.24 -11.10
CA GLU A 49 10.81 1.90 -11.50
C GLU A 49 11.64 3.17 -11.69
N ASP A 50 12.90 3.16 -11.22
CA ASP A 50 13.87 4.21 -11.53
C ASP A 50 14.48 4.02 -12.93
N GLU A 51 15.33 4.97 -13.35
CA GLU A 51 16.01 4.91 -14.66
C GLU A 51 16.89 3.67 -14.86
N ARG A 52 17.24 2.96 -13.78
CA ARG A 52 18.03 1.73 -13.79
C ARG A 52 17.15 0.49 -13.68
N HIS A 53 15.82 0.63 -13.82
CA HIS A 53 14.82 -0.41 -13.62
C HIS A 53 14.82 -1.01 -12.21
N PHE A 54 15.31 -0.27 -11.20
CA PHE A 54 15.14 -0.67 -9.82
C PHE A 54 13.76 -0.24 -9.33
N GLU A 55 13.04 -1.20 -8.75
CA GLU A 55 11.75 -0.94 -8.12
C GLU A 55 11.96 -0.13 -6.83
N ARG A 56 11.35 1.04 -6.78
CA ARG A 56 11.38 1.94 -5.62
C ARG A 56 9.98 2.39 -5.25
N TRP A 57 9.87 2.92 -4.05
CA TRP A 57 8.63 3.54 -3.60
C TRP A 57 8.44 4.90 -4.29
N ASN A 58 7.19 5.25 -4.57
CA ASN A 58 6.83 6.59 -5.00
C ASN A 58 6.86 7.52 -3.78
N ASP A 59 7.89 8.37 -3.70
CA ASP A 59 8.13 9.25 -2.56
C ASP A 59 6.95 10.19 -2.26
N ASP A 60 6.24 10.68 -3.29
CA ASP A 60 5.12 11.60 -3.10
C ASP A 60 3.87 10.89 -2.60
N ALA A 61 3.64 9.66 -3.06
CA ALA A 61 2.59 8.80 -2.51
C ALA A 61 2.89 8.47 -1.04
N ILE A 62 4.16 8.24 -0.69
CA ILE A 62 4.58 7.96 0.70
C ILE A 62 4.49 9.19 1.59
N LYS A 63 4.85 10.38 1.09
CA LYS A 63 4.63 11.64 1.82
C LYS A 63 3.15 11.85 2.12
N THR A 64 2.29 11.64 1.13
CA THR A 64 0.83 11.76 1.27
C THR A 64 0.32 10.78 2.33
N LEU A 65 0.74 9.51 2.23
CA LEU A 65 0.35 8.48 3.19
C LEU A 65 0.79 8.83 4.62
N LYS A 66 2.02 9.32 4.80
CA LYS A 66 2.52 9.80 6.11
C LYS A 66 1.71 10.98 6.65
N ALA A 67 1.30 11.91 5.79
CA ALA A 67 0.48 13.06 6.18
C ALA A 67 -0.91 12.61 6.63
N GLU A 68 -1.54 11.68 5.91
CA GLU A 68 -2.83 11.10 6.29
C GLU A 68 -2.73 10.34 7.62
N PHE A 69 -1.71 9.49 7.82
CA PHE A 69 -1.49 8.82 9.11
C PHE A 69 -1.30 9.80 10.27
N LYS A 70 -0.60 10.92 10.05
CA LYS A 70 -0.44 11.98 11.05
C LYS A 70 -1.77 12.66 11.36
N ARG A 71 -2.61 12.90 10.34
CA ARG A 71 -3.96 13.46 10.49
C ARG A 71 -4.87 12.54 11.31
N PHE A 72 -4.82 11.23 11.07
CA PHE A 72 -5.56 10.24 11.86
C PHE A 72 -5.11 10.22 13.34
N LYS A 73 -3.81 10.28 13.60
CA LYS A 73 -3.31 10.40 14.99
C LYS A 73 -3.76 11.70 15.66
N ALA A 74 -3.73 12.82 14.95
CA ALA A 74 -4.15 14.11 15.51
C ALA A 74 -5.65 14.12 15.86
N LEU A 75 -6.49 13.47 15.04
CA LEU A 75 -7.93 13.30 15.30
C LEU A 75 -8.23 12.38 16.50
N HIS A 76 -7.38 11.39 16.77
CA HIS A 76 -7.54 10.48 17.90
C HIS A 76 -7.12 11.10 19.25
N PHE A 77 -6.28 12.15 19.26
CA PHE A 77 -5.86 12.86 20.47
C PHE A 77 -6.76 14.06 20.84
N MET A 78 -7.83 14.31 20.08
CA MET A 78 -8.76 15.42 20.28
C MET A 78 -10.17 14.98 20.76
N LYS A 79 -10.27 13.78 21.34
CA LYS A 79 -11.48 13.25 21.99
C LYS A 79 -11.18 12.83 23.42
#